data_AF-A0A8S3GAG1-F1
#
_entry.id   AF-A0A8S3GAG1-F1
#
_cell.length_a   1.000
_cell.length_b   1.000
_cell.length_c   1.000
_cell.angle_alpha   90.00
_cell.angle_beta   90.00
_cell.angle_gamma   90.00
#
_symmetry.space_group_name_H-M   'P 1'
#
loop_
_entity.id
_entity.type
_entity.pdbx_description
1 polymer ?
#
loop_
_entity_poly.entity_id
_entity_poly.type
_entity_poly.pdbx_seq_one_letter_code
_entity_poly.pdbx_strand_id
1 'polypeptide(L)'
;KAVNLGELYGQFNLTTNEWNDGILSRIMRQVCADEKPDEKLILFDAPVDTSWIESMNSLMDDNKLLTLANGERISMPPQVTLLFETEDLSTASPATVSRAGIVYCDYEKLGWKPYLES
;
A
#
# COMPACT_ATOMS: atom_id res chain seq x y z
N LYS A 1 6.17 1.21 13.15
CA LYS A 1 5.39 0.25 12.35
C LYS A 1 4.46 -0.51 13.30
N ALA A 2 3.17 -0.59 12.99
CA ALA A 2 2.17 -1.21 13.88
C ALA A 2 2.06 -2.74 13.72
N VAL A 3 2.53 -3.28 12.60
CA VAL A 3 2.41 -4.70 12.22
C VAL A 3 3.67 -5.21 11.53
N ASN A 4 3.93 -6.51 11.66
CA ASN A 4 5.04 -7.18 10.99
C ASN A 4 4.72 -7.46 9.51
N LEU A 5 5.76 -7.63 8.68
CA LEU A 5 5.61 -7.95 7.24
C LEU A 5 4.74 -9.18 6.99
N GLY A 6 4.92 -10.23 7.79
CA GLY A 6 4.12 -11.45 7.69
C GLY A 6 2.66 -11.26 8.11
N GLU A 7 2.36 -10.31 8.99
CA GLU A 7 0.98 -9.94 9.34
C GLU A 7 0.35 -9.03 8.28
N LEU A 8 1.16 -8.24 7.58
CA LEU A 8 0.71 -7.35 6.51
C LEU A 8 0.38 -8.13 5.23
N TYR A 9 1.33 -8.93 4.72
CA TYR A 9 1.19 -9.65 3.45
C TYR A 9 0.73 -11.10 3.59
N GLY A 10 0.88 -11.68 4.79
CA GLY A 10 0.68 -13.09 5.04
C GLY A 10 2.02 -13.83 5.16
N GLN A 11 2.00 -14.92 5.91
CA GLN A 11 3.16 -15.77 6.15
C GLN A 11 2.75 -17.22 6.36
N PHE A 12 3.67 -18.14 6.06
CA PHE A 12 3.51 -19.54 6.45
C PHE A 12 3.75 -19.70 7.95
N ASN A 13 2.82 -20.37 8.63
CA ASN A 13 3.03 -20.81 10.00
C ASN A 13 4.04 -21.96 10.00
N LEU A 14 5.21 -21.76 10.60
CA LEU A 14 6.28 -22.78 10.65
C LEU A 14 5.89 -24.05 11.42
N THR A 15 4.87 -23.98 12.28
CA THR A 15 4.41 -25.12 13.08
C THR A 15 3.34 -25.94 12.38
N THR A 16 2.35 -25.28 11.75
CA THR A 16 1.25 -25.98 11.06
C THR A 16 1.50 -26.17 9.57
N ASN A 17 2.49 -25.47 9.02
CA ASN A 17 2.78 -25.36 7.58
C ASN A 17 1.59 -24.82 6.77
N GLU A 18 0.66 -24.13 7.43
CA GLU A 18 -0.50 -23.49 6.79
C GLU A 18 -0.22 -22.02 6.48
N TRP A 19 -0.89 -21.51 5.45
CA TRP A 19 -0.83 -20.11 5.08
C TRP A 19 -1.73 -19.27 5.98
N ASN A 20 -1.16 -18.27 6.65
CA ASN A 20 -1.91 -17.23 7.32
C ASN A 20 -1.99 -16.00 6.41
N ASP A 21 -3.22 -15.60 6.08
CA ASP A 21 -3.47 -14.43 5.24
C ASP A 21 -3.17 -13.13 6.00
N GLY A 22 -2.54 -12.17 5.32
CA GLY A 22 -2.24 -10.87 5.88
C GLY A 22 -3.41 -9.90 5.82
N ILE A 23 -3.27 -8.79 6.53
CA ILE A 23 -4.26 -7.71 6.56
C ILE A 23 -4.43 -7.10 5.16
N LEU A 24 -3.32 -6.79 4.49
CA LEU A 24 -3.35 -6.17 3.16
C LEU A 24 -3.87 -7.15 2.10
N SER A 25 -3.42 -8.41 2.12
CA SER A 25 -3.90 -9.41 1.15
C SER A 25 -5.40 -9.62 1.26
N ARG A 26 -5.94 -9.68 2.49
CA ARG A 26 -7.38 -9.77 2.73
C ARG A 26 -8.15 -8.55 2.23
N ILE A 27 -7.69 -7.34 2.55
CA ILE A 27 -8.34 -6.09 2.11
C ILE A 27 -8.32 -5.98 0.59
N MET A 28 -7.16 -6.24 -0.04
CA MET A 28 -7.00 -6.23 -1.49
C MET A 28 -7.95 -7.22 -2.15
N ARG A 29 -8.04 -8.45 -1.64
CA ARG A 29 -8.95 -9.46 -2.20
C ARG A 29 -10.40 -9.00 -2.12
N GLN A 30 -10.81 -8.38 -1.02
CA GLN A 30 -12.17 -7.87 -0.84
C GLN A 30 -12.47 -6.68 -1.75
N VAL A 31 -11.55 -5.71 -1.84
CA VAL A 31 -11.72 -4.47 -2.62
C VAL A 31 -11.65 -4.74 -4.12
N CYS A 32 -10.73 -5.61 -4.56
CA CYS A 32 -10.56 -5.97 -5.96
C CYS A 32 -11.65 -6.93 -6.49
N ALA A 33 -12.31 -7.69 -5.60
CA ALA A 33 -13.43 -8.57 -5.99
C ALA A 33 -14.76 -7.82 -6.16
N ASP A 34 -14.86 -6.58 -5.68
CA ASP A 34 -16.08 -5.79 -5.82
C ASP A 34 -16.18 -5.20 -7.23
N GLU A 35 -17.11 -5.69 -8.05
CA GLU A 35 -17.33 -5.28 -9.45
C GLU A 35 -18.10 -3.94 -9.60
N LYS A 36 -18.48 -3.29 -8.50
CA LYS A 36 -19.14 -1.98 -8.58
C LYS A 36 -18.23 -0.95 -9.25
N PRO A 37 -18.80 -0.06 -10.10
CA PRO A 37 -18.05 0.97 -10.82
C PRO A 37 -17.57 2.12 -9.91
N ASP A 38 -17.78 2.02 -8.60
CA ASP A 38 -17.33 3.01 -7.62
C ASP A 38 -15.79 3.01 -7.54
N GLU A 39 -15.20 4.20 -7.49
CA GLU A 39 -13.77 4.37 -7.24
C GLU A 39 -13.44 3.93 -5.81
N LYS A 40 -12.44 3.06 -5.67
CA LYS A 40 -12.02 2.48 -4.39
C LYS A 40 -10.61 2.92 -4.07
N LEU A 41 -10.44 3.62 -2.95
CA LEU A 41 -9.14 4.11 -2.51
C LEU A 41 -8.63 3.26 -1.33
N ILE A 42 -7.43 2.72 -1.47
CA ILE A 42 -6.71 2.06 -0.36
C ILE A 42 -5.63 3.03 0.12
N LEU A 43 -5.83 3.58 1.32
CA LEU A 43 -4.91 4.51 1.97
C LEU A 43 -3.90 3.75 2.84
N PHE A 44 -2.63 4.03 2.65
CA PHE A 44 -1.53 3.62 3.50
C PHE A 44 -0.99 4.84 4.23
N ASP A 45 -1.29 4.92 5.53
CA ASP A 45 -0.74 5.93 6.44
C ASP A 45 0.38 5.28 7.27
N ALA A 46 1.59 5.34 6.73
CA ALA A 46 2.78 4.84 7.40
C ALA A 46 4.04 5.37 6.70
N PRO A 47 5.14 5.56 7.45
CA PRO A 47 6.43 5.87 6.85
C PRO A 47 6.86 4.75 5.89
N VAL A 48 7.30 5.16 4.70
CA VAL A 48 7.83 4.25 3.69
C VAL A 48 9.12 3.60 4.21
N ASP A 49 9.22 2.28 4.02
CA ASP A 49 10.39 1.51 4.39
C ASP A 49 10.66 0.47 3.31
N THR A 50 11.95 0.30 3.01
CA THR A 50 12.46 -0.54 1.93
C THR A 50 11.88 -1.96 1.96
N SER A 51 11.67 -2.53 3.15
CA SER A 51 11.23 -3.92 3.29
C SER A 51 9.81 -4.20 2.79
N TRP A 52 8.85 -3.30 3.04
CA TRP A 52 7.46 -3.53 2.63
C TRP A 52 7.18 -2.96 1.25
N ILE A 53 7.82 -1.85 0.88
CA ILE A 53 7.57 -1.19 -0.41
C ILE A 53 8.12 -2.02 -1.59
N GLU A 54 9.19 -2.78 -1.37
CA GLU A 54 9.74 -3.67 -2.39
C GLU A 54 8.76 -4.76 -2.83
N SER A 55 8.00 -5.30 -1.88
CA SER A 55 6.97 -6.31 -2.16
C SER A 55 5.77 -5.73 -2.94
N MET A 56 5.62 -4.40 -2.97
CA MET A 56 4.59 -3.70 -3.76
C MET A 56 5.05 -3.27 -5.15
N ASN A 57 6.32 -3.45 -5.52
CA ASN A 57 6.83 -2.94 -6.80
C ASN A 57 6.05 -3.47 -8.02
N SER A 58 5.70 -4.75 -8.03
CA SER A 58 4.90 -5.39 -9.08
C SER A 58 3.42 -5.00 -9.08
N LEU A 59 2.95 -4.41 -7.97
CA LEU A 59 1.61 -3.86 -7.84
C LEU A 59 1.58 -2.40 -8.29
N MET A 60 2.67 -1.67 -8.09
CA MET A 60 2.81 -0.27 -8.49
C MET A 60 3.18 -0.11 -9.97
N ASP A 61 3.84 -1.11 -10.58
CA ASP A 61 4.16 -1.10 -12.01
C ASP A 61 2.92 -1.32 -12.92
N ASP A 62 3.14 -1.50 -14.22
CA ASP A 62 2.07 -1.71 -15.20
C ASP A 62 1.36 -3.06 -15.06
N ASN A 63 1.94 -4.03 -14.34
CA ASN A 63 1.33 -5.33 -14.14
C ASN A 63 0.13 -5.27 -13.18
N LYS A 64 0.12 -4.27 -12.27
CA LYS A 64 -0.94 -4.09 -11.26
C LYS A 64 -1.27 -5.39 -10.52
N LEU A 65 -0.23 -6.13 -10.13
CA LEU A 65 -0.35 -7.48 -9.59
C LEU A 65 0.38 -7.60 -8.25
N LEU A 66 -0.37 -7.87 -7.18
CA LEU A 66 0.20 -8.25 -5.90
C LEU A 66 0.50 -9.76 -5.93
N THR A 67 1.77 -10.12 -5.76
CA THR A 67 2.20 -11.52 -5.66
C THR A 67 2.59 -11.83 -4.23
N LEU A 68 1.89 -12.77 -3.60
CA LEU A 68 2.13 -13.20 -2.23
C LEU A 68 3.14 -14.35 -2.18
N ALA A 69 3.76 -14.55 -1.02
CA ALA A 69 4.77 -15.60 -0.82
C ALA A 69 4.22 -17.03 -0.99
N ASN A 70 2.91 -17.24 -0.85
CA ASN A 70 2.24 -18.52 -1.17
C ASN A 70 2.03 -18.74 -2.68
N GLY A 71 2.42 -17.79 -3.53
CA GLY A 71 2.20 -17.84 -4.97
C GLY A 71 0.84 -17.32 -5.43
N GLU A 72 -0.04 -16.88 -4.51
CA GLU A 72 -1.29 -16.21 -4.86
C GLU A 72 -1.01 -14.88 -5.55
N ARG A 73 -1.83 -14.60 -6.57
CA ARG A 73 -1.72 -13.40 -7.40
C ARG A 73 -3.04 -12.67 -7.39
N ILE A 74 -3.04 -11.44 -6.87
CA ILE A 74 -4.21 -10.58 -6.81
C ILE A 74 -4.01 -9.43 -7.81
N SER A 75 -4.84 -9.38 -8.84
CA SER A 75 -4.83 -8.30 -9.83
C SER A 75 -5.67 -7.13 -9.34
N MET A 76 -5.14 -5.92 -9.47
CA MET A 76 -5.81 -4.69 -9.09
C MET A 76 -6.59 -4.12 -10.29
N PRO A 77 -7.92 -4.05 -10.23
CA PRO A 77 -8.74 -3.50 -11.30
C PRO A 77 -8.54 -1.97 -11.38
N PRO A 78 -8.84 -1.35 -12.54
CA PRO A 78 -8.58 0.07 -12.78
C PRO A 78 -9.35 1.03 -11.87
N GLN A 79 -10.45 0.58 -11.27
CA GLN A 79 -11.25 1.33 -10.30
C GLN A 79 -10.59 1.47 -8.92
N VAL A 80 -9.55 0.68 -8.63
CA VAL A 80 -8.85 0.67 -7.34
C VAL A 80 -7.59 1.52 -7.46
N THR A 81 -7.44 2.47 -6.56
CA THR A 81 -6.27 3.35 -6.46
C THR A 81 -5.58 3.18 -5.10
N LEU A 82 -4.26 3.21 -5.10
CA LEU A 82 -3.45 3.20 -3.88
C LEU A 82 -2.98 4.62 -3.58
N LEU A 83 -3.16 5.06 -2.34
CA LEU A 83 -2.64 6.34 -1.86
C LEU A 83 -1.71 6.10 -0.68
N PHE A 84 -0.55 6.74 -0.72
CA PHE A 84 0.46 6.68 0.34
C PHE A 84 0.58 8.05 0.98
N GLU A 85 0.27 8.12 2.27
CA GLU A 85 0.56 9.25 3.12
C GLU A 85 1.87 8.95 3.87
N THR A 86 2.91 9.73 3.58
CA THR A 86 4.23 9.61 4.20
C THR A 86 4.85 10.98 4.39
N GLU A 87 5.62 11.14 5.47
CA GLU A 87 6.33 12.39 5.77
C GLU A 87 7.51 12.60 4.80
N ASP A 88 8.29 11.55 4.57
CA ASP A 88 9.43 11.57 3.67
C ASP A 88 9.56 10.26 2.86
N LEU A 89 10.39 10.31 1.82
CA LEU A 89 10.73 9.20 0.94
C LEU A 89 12.22 8.86 0.98
N SER A 90 12.92 9.22 2.07
CA SER A 90 14.39 9.10 2.18
C SER A 90 14.89 7.65 2.05
N THR A 91 14.06 6.68 2.41
CA THR A 91 14.35 5.24 2.38
C THR A 91 13.87 4.55 1.09
N ALA A 92 13.13 5.26 0.25
CA ALA A 92 12.59 4.73 -0.99
C ALA A 92 13.62 4.83 -2.12
N SER A 93 13.75 3.77 -2.91
CA SER A 93 14.62 3.80 -4.09
C SER A 93 14.01 4.67 -5.20
N PRO A 94 14.82 5.36 -6.03
CA PRO A 94 14.29 6.16 -7.13
C PRO A 94 13.37 5.38 -8.09
N ALA A 95 13.62 4.09 -8.27
CA ALA A 95 12.78 3.20 -9.07
C ALA A 95 11.38 2.95 -8.47
N THR A 96 11.27 3.01 -7.14
CA THR A 96 9.98 2.91 -6.44
C THR A 96 9.19 4.18 -6.63
N VAL A 97 9.86 5.32 -6.42
CA VAL A 97 9.28 6.66 -6.51
C VAL A 97 8.83 6.98 -7.94
N SER A 98 9.55 6.50 -8.97
CA SER A 98 9.20 6.75 -10.37
C SER A 98 7.89 6.07 -10.82
N ARG A 99 7.36 5.12 -10.05
CA ARG A 99 6.11 4.40 -10.38
C ARG A 99 4.86 5.06 -9.79
N ALA A 100 5.02 6.09 -8.97
CA ALA A 100 3.93 6.78 -8.31
C ALA A 100 3.91 8.28 -8.67
N GLY A 101 2.72 8.87 -8.73
CA GLY A 101 2.57 10.32 -8.74
C GLY A 101 2.84 10.88 -7.35
N ILE A 102 3.67 11.93 -7.26
CA ILE A 102 4.03 12.55 -5.97
C ILE A 102 3.32 13.90 -5.87
N VAL A 103 2.58 14.09 -4.79
CA VAL A 103 2.03 15.40 -4.41
C VAL A 103 2.75 15.85 -3.16
N TYR A 104 3.45 16.99 -3.25
CA TYR A 104 4.14 17.59 -2.11
C TYR A 104 3.22 18.58 -1.41
N CYS A 105 2.94 18.36 -0.14
CA CYS A 105 2.17 19.28 0.71
C CYS A 105 3.13 20.15 1.52
N ASP A 106 3.05 21.47 1.32
CA ASP A 106 3.87 22.45 2.02
C ASP A 106 3.12 22.98 3.27
N TYR A 107 3.51 22.47 4.45
CA TYR A 107 2.91 22.86 5.72
C TYR A 107 3.18 24.32 6.09
N GLU A 108 4.29 24.92 5.62
CA GLU A 108 4.60 26.33 5.90
C GLU A 108 3.61 27.26 5.20
N LYS A 109 3.16 26.88 3.99
CA LYS A 109 2.13 27.63 3.26
C LYS A 109 0.74 27.49 3.84
N LEU A 110 0.42 26.36 4.47
CA LEU A 110 -0.89 26.14 5.09
C LEU A 110 -1.10 27.07 6.31
N GLY A 111 -0.05 27.23 7.12
CA GLY A 111 -0.06 28.06 8.32
C GLY A 111 -1.05 27.56 9.39
N TRP A 112 -1.11 28.25 10.52
CA TRP A 112 -2.01 27.90 11.63
C TRP A 112 -3.42 28.50 11.50
N LYS A 113 -3.59 29.53 10.66
CA LYS A 113 -4.86 30.28 10.54
C LYS A 113 -6.05 29.39 10.18
N PRO A 114 -5.95 28.44 9.22
CA PRO A 114 -7.08 27.57 8.87
C PRO A 114 -7.56 26.70 10.04
N TYR A 115 -6.67 26.33 10.97
CA TYR A 115 -7.03 25.53 12.14
C TYR A 115 -7.76 26.35 13.21
N LEU A 116 -7.50 27.67 13.29
CA LEU A 116 -8.17 28.55 14.25
C LEU A 116 -9.56 28.99 13.75
N GLU A 117 -9.73 29.14 12.44
CA GLU A 117 -10.95 29.67 11.82
C GLU A 117 -12.01 28.57 11.51
N SER A 118 -11.71 27.29 11.77
CA SER A 118 -12.60 26.14 11.51
C SER A 118 -13.61 25.85 12.62
#